data_AF-A0A842TXV7-F1
#
_entry.id   AF-A0A842TXV7-F1
#
_cell.length_a   1.000
_cell.length_b   1.000
_cell.length_c   1.000
_cell.angle_alpha   90.00
_cell.angle_beta   90.00
_cell.angle_gamma   90.00
#
_symmetry.space_group_name_H-M   'P 1'
#
loop_
_entity.id
_entity.type
_entity.pdbx_description
1 polymer ?
#
loop_
_entity_poly.entity_id
_entity_poly.type
_entity_poly.pdbx_seq_one_letter_code
_entity_poly.pdbx_strand_id
1 'polypeptide(L)'
;MANYNLTNITDANTILEQFTAINSLTGDIFAILILFTIYILLFIVFKNYDTRAVLVTNGFIITIISITFLWAGLIGTTPVVICVAALVLSIVLFMFWR
;
A
#
# COMPACT_ATOMS: atom_id res chain seq x y z
N MET A 1 18.22 23.44 4.82
CA MET A 1 18.09 22.03 5.27
C MET A 1 17.08 22.03 6.40
N ALA A 2 15.92 21.41 6.22
CA ALA A 2 14.96 21.26 7.32
C ALA A 2 15.54 20.27 8.33
N ASN A 3 15.69 20.68 9.59
CA ASN A 3 16.07 19.77 10.66
C ASN A 3 14.90 18.80 10.88
N TYR A 4 15.05 17.57 10.42
CA TYR A 4 14.12 16.50 10.73
C TYR A 4 14.23 16.16 12.22
N ASN A 5 13.16 16.36 12.98
CA ASN A 5 13.13 16.06 14.39
C ASN A 5 12.95 14.54 14.59
N LEU A 6 14.07 13.84 14.81
CA LEU A 6 14.13 12.37 14.95
C LEU A 6 13.77 11.86 16.35
N THR A 7 13.46 12.75 17.29
CA THR A 7 13.11 12.38 18.67
C THR A 7 11.92 11.40 18.71
N ASN A 8 10.91 11.60 17.86
CA ASN A 8 9.76 10.69 17.75
C ASN A 8 10.10 9.26 17.27
N ILE A 9 11.19 9.06 16.53
CA ILE A 9 11.64 7.71 16.13
C ILE A 9 12.43 7.05 17.26
N THR A 10 13.18 7.86 18.01
CA THR A 10 14.08 7.38 19.09
C THR A 10 13.29 6.93 20.31
N ASP A 11 12.12 7.52 20.57
CA ASP A 11 11.26 7.22 21.71
C ASP A 11 10.11 6.22 21.41
N ALA A 12 10.05 5.70 20.18
CA ALA A 12 9.00 4.74 19.79
C ALA A 12 9.24 3.37 20.45
N ASN A 13 8.26 2.91 21.24
CA ASN A 13 8.36 1.69 22.03
C ASN A 13 7.90 0.45 21.26
N THR A 14 7.25 0.62 20.11
CA THR A 14 6.77 -0.46 19.26
C THR A 14 7.12 -0.25 17.79
N ILE A 15 7.22 -1.36 17.03
CA ILE A 15 7.49 -1.34 15.59
C ILE A 15 6.42 -0.53 14.84
N LEU A 16 5.17 -0.58 15.29
CA LEU A 16 4.06 0.16 14.67
C LEU A 16 4.22 1.68 14.85
N GLU A 17 4.64 2.14 16.03
CA GLU A 17 4.93 3.55 16.29
C GLU A 17 6.09 4.06 15.44
N GLN A 18 7.13 3.25 15.25
CA GLN A 18 8.26 3.59 14.37
C GLN A 18 7.80 3.80 12.93
N PHE A 19 6.97 2.90 12.39
CA PHE A 19 6.44 3.05 11.03
C PHE A 19 5.51 4.25 10.88
N THR A 20 4.69 4.53 11.90
CA THR A 20 3.81 5.70 11.93
C THR A 20 4.63 7.00 11.97
N ALA A 21 5.68 7.04 12.80
CA ALA A 21 6.60 8.18 12.88
C ALA A 21 7.32 8.41 11.54
N ILE A 22 7.84 7.36 10.90
CA ILE A 22 8.50 7.47 9.60
C ILE A 22 7.53 7.96 8.52
N ASN A 23 6.29 7.47 8.49
CA ASN A 23 5.28 7.96 7.54
C ASN A 23 4.91 9.41 7.77
N SER A 24 4.78 9.84 9.03
CA SER A 24 4.49 11.24 9.36
C SER A 24 5.57 12.20 8.86
N LEU A 25 6.84 11.76 8.83
CA LEU A 25 7.96 12.56 8.32
C LEU A 25 8.08 12.54 6.79
N THR A 26 7.58 11.48 6.14
CA THR A 26 7.73 11.27 4.69
C THR A 26 6.47 11.54 3.88
N GLY A 27 5.35 11.85 4.52
CA GLY A 27 4.07 12.12 3.86
C GLY A 27 3.48 10.87 3.19
N ASP A 28 3.38 9.77 3.94
CA ASP A 28 2.85 8.45 3.53
C ASP A 28 3.69 7.68 2.48
N ILE A 29 4.76 8.29 1.95
CA ILE A 29 5.62 7.68 0.92
C ILE A 29 6.19 6.33 1.39
N PHE A 30 6.56 6.22 2.65
CA PHE A 30 7.16 5.00 3.19
C PHE A 30 6.18 3.81 3.13
N ALA A 31 4.93 3.96 3.58
CA ALA A 31 3.94 2.90 3.46
C ALA A 31 3.47 2.67 2.02
N ILE A 32 3.47 3.68 1.15
CA ILE A 32 3.22 3.49 -0.28
C ILE A 32 4.28 2.57 -0.90
N LEU A 33 5.57 2.77 -0.56
CA LEU A 33 6.66 1.91 -1.04
C LEU A 33 6.54 0.47 -0.53
N ILE A 34 6.07 0.29 0.72
CA ILE A 34 5.76 -1.04 1.26
C ILE A 34 4.64 -1.70 0.46
N LEU A 35 3.52 -1.00 0.24
CA LEU A 35 2.40 -1.52 -0.56
C LEU A 35 2.84 -1.88 -1.98
N PHE A 36 3.70 -1.07 -2.60
CA PHE A 36 4.23 -1.35 -3.93
C PHE A 36 5.15 -2.58 -3.95
N THR A 37 5.97 -2.75 -2.91
CA THR A 37 6.82 -3.95 -2.77
C THR A 37 5.98 -5.20 -2.62
N ILE A 38 4.93 -5.16 -1.80
CA ILE A 38 3.97 -6.28 -1.64
C ILE A 38 3.30 -6.58 -2.98
N TYR A 39 2.90 -5.55 -3.74
CA TYR A 39 2.27 -5.72 -5.05
C TYR A 39 3.19 -6.47 -6.03
N ILE A 40 4.48 -6.09 -6.10
CA ILE A 40 5.47 -6.77 -6.95
C ILE A 40 5.65 -8.22 -6.51
N LEU A 41 5.76 -8.48 -5.20
CA LEU A 41 5.90 -9.84 -4.68
C LEU A 41 4.72 -10.72 -5.07
N LEU A 42 3.49 -10.22 -4.90
CA LEU A 42 2.29 -10.94 -5.31
C LEU A 42 2.27 -11.18 -6.83
N PHE A 43 2.68 -10.20 -7.63
CA PHE A 43 2.80 -10.35 -9.08
C PHE A 43 3.81 -11.43 -9.47
N ILE A 44 4.95 -11.51 -8.80
CA ILE A 44 5.96 -12.56 -9.03
C ILE A 44 5.41 -13.94 -8.63
N VAL A 45 4.72 -14.05 -7.49
CA VAL A 45 4.12 -15.29 -7.01
C VAL A 45 3.08 -15.82 -8.01
N PHE A 46 2.25 -14.95 -8.55
CA PHE A 46 1.19 -15.33 -9.48
C PHE A 46 1.60 -15.21 -10.96
N LYS A 47 2.89 -15.02 -11.28
CA LYS A 47 3.37 -14.75 -12.65
C LYS A 47 2.99 -15.81 -13.70
N ASN A 48 2.69 -17.03 -13.27
CA ASN A 48 2.35 -18.15 -14.14
C ASN A 48 0.84 -18.30 -14.39
N TYR A 49 0.01 -17.45 -13.78
CA TYR A 49 -1.45 -17.43 -13.97
C TYR A 49 -1.85 -16.42 -15.06
N ASP A 50 -3.11 -16.46 -15.49
CA ASP A 50 -3.64 -15.47 -16.43
C ASP A 50 -3.47 -14.06 -15.85
N THR A 51 -2.70 -13.22 -16.55
CA THR A 51 -2.41 -11.83 -16.19
C THR A 51 -3.65 -11.06 -15.74
N ARG A 52 -4.82 -11.32 -16.36
CA ARG A 52 -6.08 -10.68 -15.99
C ARG A 52 -6.53 -11.04 -14.57
N ALA A 53 -6.50 -12.33 -14.23
CA ALA A 53 -6.83 -12.81 -12.90
C ALA A 53 -5.81 -12.34 -11.85
N VAL A 54 -4.53 -12.23 -12.23
CA VAL A 54 -3.46 -11.73 -11.36
C VAL A 54 -3.67 -10.27 -10.99
N LEU A 55 -4.01 -9.41 -11.96
CA LEU A 55 -4.24 -7.99 -11.70
C LEU A 55 -5.41 -7.77 -10.74
N VAL A 56 -6.53 -8.47 -10.93
CA VAL A 56 -7.69 -8.38 -10.04
C VAL A 56 -7.35 -8.89 -8.64
N THR A 57 -6.68 -10.05 -8.55
CA THR A 57 -6.31 -10.66 -7.27
C THR A 57 -5.32 -9.79 -6.50
N ASN A 58 -4.29 -9.27 -7.16
CA ASN A 58 -3.31 -8.38 -6.56
C ASN A 58 -3.95 -7.05 -6.13
N GLY A 59 -4.80 -6.47 -6.97
CA GLY A 59 -5.55 -5.25 -6.64
C GLY A 59 -6.43 -5.46 -5.41
N PHE A 60 -7.07 -6.62 -5.29
CA PHE A 60 -7.92 -6.96 -4.15
C PHE A 60 -7.11 -7.08 -2.86
N ILE A 61 -6.02 -7.87 -2.88
CA ILE A 61 -5.15 -8.07 -1.72
C ILE A 61 -4.53 -6.74 -1.27
N ILE A 62 -3.98 -5.95 -2.20
CA ILE A 62 -3.39 -4.65 -1.88
C ILE A 62 -4.41 -3.67 -1.32
N THR A 63 -5.66 -3.70 -1.79
CA THR A 63 -6.72 -2.85 -1.25
C THR A 63 -7.08 -3.25 0.19
N ILE A 64 -7.12 -4.54 0.51
CA ILE A 64 -7.35 -4.99 1.90
C ILE A 64 -6.19 -4.55 2.80
N ILE A 65 -4.95 -4.69 2.34
CA ILE A 65 -3.76 -4.29 3.11
C ILE A 65 -3.74 -2.78 3.30
N SER A 66 -4.06 -1.99 2.27
CA SER A 66 -4.11 -0.52 2.38
C SER A 66 -5.21 -0.06 3.34
N ILE A 67 -6.38 -0.68 3.32
CA ILE A 67 -7.42 -0.42 4.34
C ILE A 67 -6.88 -0.76 5.73
N THR A 68 -6.22 -1.91 5.91
CA THR A 68 -5.65 -2.28 7.21
C THR A 68 -4.61 -1.25 7.67
N PHE A 69 -3.78 -0.73 6.76
CA PHE A 69 -2.80 0.33 7.06
C PHE A 69 -3.45 1.66 7.42
N LEU A 70 -4.57 2.02 6.79
CA LEU A 70 -5.35 3.20 7.16
C LEU A 70 -5.92 3.06 8.58
N TRP A 71 -6.49 1.90 8.91
CA TRP A 71 -7.00 1.61 10.25
C TRP A 71 -5.89 1.61 11.31
N ALA A 72 -4.68 1.21 10.93
CA ALA A 72 -3.49 1.26 11.78
C ALA A 72 -2.85 2.66 11.87
N GLY A 73 -3.39 3.67 11.16
CA GLY A 73 -2.83 5.02 11.14
C GLY A 73 -1.53 5.18 10.35
N LEU A 74 -1.16 4.19 9.53
CA LEU A 74 0.09 4.17 8.77
C LEU A 74 0.01 4.97 7.47
N ILE A 75 -1.18 5.14 6.89
CA ILE A 75 -1.39 5.92 5.66
C ILE A 75 -2.63 6.78 5.77
N GLY A 76 -2.65 7.90 5.05
CA GLY A 76 -3.86 8.69 4.85
C GLY A 76 -4.91 8.00 3.99
N THR A 77 -6.03 8.69 3.79
CA THR A 77 -7.14 8.20 2.96
C THR A 77 -6.82 8.23 1.47
N THR A 78 -5.96 9.16 1.03
CA THR A 78 -5.65 9.37 -0.39
C THR A 78 -5.04 8.13 -1.07
N PRO A 79 -4.01 7.47 -0.51
CA PRO A 79 -3.46 6.26 -1.11
C PRO A 79 -4.47 5.10 -1.16
N VAL A 80 -5.35 4.98 -0.16
CA VAL A 80 -6.40 3.95 -0.15
C VAL A 80 -7.37 4.15 -1.30
N VAL A 81 -7.81 5.40 -1.54
CA VAL A 81 -8.69 5.71 -2.67
C VAL A 81 -8.05 5.33 -4.00
N ILE A 82 -6.74 5.54 -4.16
CA ILE A 82 -5.99 5.13 -5.36
C ILE A 82 -6.01 3.61 -5.51
N CYS A 83 -5.75 2.85 -4.43
CA CYS A 83 -5.83 1.39 -4.45
C CYS A 83 -7.23 0.88 -4.84
N VAL A 84 -8.28 1.47 -4.27
CA VAL A 84 -9.68 1.13 -4.58
C VAL A 84 -9.99 1.44 -6.05
N ALA A 85 -9.58 2.61 -6.55
CA ALA A 85 -9.79 2.98 -7.95
C ALA A 85 -9.06 2.02 -8.90
N ALA A 86 -7.83 1.62 -8.58
CA ALA A 86 -7.06 0.64 -9.35
C ALA A 86 -7.73 -0.74 -9.34
N LEU A 87 -8.30 -1.17 -8.21
CA LEU A 87 -9.08 -2.41 -8.13
C LEU A 87 -10.32 -2.35 -9.02
N VAL A 88 -11.10 -1.27 -8.94
CA VAL A 88 -12.29 -1.07 -9.79
C VAL A 88 -11.91 -1.12 -11.27
N LEU A 89 -10.84 -0.41 -11.67
CA LEU A 89 -10.34 -0.42 -13.04
C LEU A 89 -9.89 -1.83 -13.47
N SER A 90 -9.25 -2.58 -12.59
CA SER A 90 -8.84 -3.97 -12.87
C SER A 90 -10.04 -4.89 -13.09
N ILE A 91 -11.12 -4.74 -12.31
CA ILE A 91 -12.38 -5.49 -12.48
C ILE A 91 -13.06 -5.13 -13.80
N VAL A 92 -13.14 -3.84 -14.13
CA VAL A 92 -13.71 -3.35 -15.40
C VAL A 92 -12.92 -3.94 -16.58
N LEU A 93 -11.60 -3.87 -16.55
CA LEU A 93 -10.75 -4.48 -17.58
C LEU A 93 -10.98 -6.00 -17.69
N PHE A 94 -11.12 -6.69 -16.56
CA PHE A 94 -11.43 -8.12 -16.56
C PHE A 94 -12.78 -8.43 -17.24
N MET A 95 -13.80 -7.60 -17.01
CA MET A 95 -15.15 -7.82 -17.55
C MET A 95 -15.32 -7.45 -19.02
N PHE A 96 -14.68 -6.36 -19.47
CA PHE A 96 -14.92 -5.79 -20.80
C PHE A 96 -13.85 -6.12 -21.84
N TRP A 97 -12.70 -6.65 -21.43
CA TRP A 97 -11.65 -7.04 -22.36
C TRP A 97 -11.88 -8.47 -22.83
N ARG A 98 -12.71 -8.56 -23.88
CA ARG A 98 -13.10 -9.80 -24.57
C ARG A 98 -11.96 -10.34 -25.43
#